data_AF-A0A0T7SBR6-F1
#
_entry.id   AF-A0A0T7SBR6-F1
#
_cell.length_a   1.000
_cell.length_b   1.000
_cell.length_c   1.000
_cell.angle_alpha   90.00
_cell.angle_beta   90.00
_cell.angle_gamma   90.00
#
_symmetry.space_group_name_H-M   'P 1'
#
loop_
_entity.id
_entity.type
_entity.pdbx_description
1 polymer ?
#
loop_
_entity_poly.entity_id
_entity_poly.type
_entity_poly.pdbx_seq_one_letter_code
_entity_poly.pdbx_strand_id
1 'polypeptide(L)'
;MQKKELQKLAQKVQLEIKEEELQNYLDVFKHLEKLLTDFQKVKVGKKAKPLKRINVGYLTLRDLEKLKKGFSQSRISQQDQKKNSLITDNGSVLFKK
;
A
#
# COMPACT_ATOMS: atom_id res chain seq x y z
N MET A 1 15.03 -16.28 -4.07
CA MET A 1 14.09 -16.37 -2.92
C MET A 1 13.73 -17.82 -2.50
N GLN A 2 13.57 -18.09 -1.20
CA GLN A 2 13.09 -19.39 -0.65
C GLN A 2 11.60 -19.37 -0.24
N LYS A 3 10.93 -20.54 -0.19
CA LYS A 3 9.51 -20.68 0.23
C LYS A 3 9.18 -20.01 1.57
N LYS A 4 10.07 -20.16 2.56
CA LYS A 4 9.92 -19.54 3.90
C LYS A 4 9.97 -18.01 3.86
N GLU A 5 10.75 -17.44 2.95
CA GLU A 5 10.87 -15.98 2.79
C GLU A 5 9.64 -15.40 2.09
N LEU A 6 9.14 -16.09 1.07
CA LEU A 6 7.91 -15.72 0.38
C LEU A 6 6.71 -15.69 1.34
N GLN A 7 6.59 -16.69 2.21
CA GLN A 7 5.53 -16.73 3.23
C GLN A 7 5.67 -15.59 4.25
N LYS A 8 6.88 -15.26 4.70
CA LYS A 8 7.12 -14.10 5.57
C LYS A 8 6.73 -12.78 4.90
N LEU A 9 7.01 -12.64 3.60
CA LEU A 9 6.61 -11.46 2.84
C LEU A 9 5.09 -11.41 2.70
N ALA A 10 4.45 -12.51 2.34
CA ALA A 10 3.01 -12.62 2.24
C ALA A 10 2.31 -12.18 3.53
N GLN A 11 2.81 -12.64 4.69
CA GLN A 11 2.32 -12.22 6.00
C GLN A 11 2.47 -10.71 6.25
N LYS A 12 3.59 -10.10 5.83
CA LYS A 12 3.79 -8.64 5.98
C LYS A 12 2.78 -7.81 5.19
N VAL A 13 2.34 -8.31 4.04
CA VAL A 13 1.35 -7.63 3.19
C VAL A 13 -0.07 -8.17 3.39
N GLN A 14 -0.27 -9.03 4.40
CA GLN A 14 -1.57 -9.67 4.71
C GLN A 14 -2.16 -10.43 3.51
N LEU A 15 -1.30 -11.05 2.71
CA LEU A 15 -1.69 -11.90 1.58
C LEU A 15 -1.69 -13.36 2.01
N GLU A 16 -2.81 -14.05 1.80
CA GLU A 16 -2.89 -15.51 1.93
C GLU A 16 -2.50 -16.15 0.61
N ILE A 17 -1.45 -16.98 0.61
CA ILE A 17 -0.98 -17.70 -0.58
C ILE A 17 -1.36 -19.16 -0.46
N LYS A 18 -2.17 -19.65 -1.39
CA LYS A 18 -2.53 -21.07 -1.50
C LYS A 18 -1.32 -21.89 -1.92
N GLU A 19 -1.28 -23.16 -1.53
CA GLU A 19 -0.13 -24.03 -1.86
C GLU A 19 0.04 -24.23 -3.37
N GLU A 20 -1.06 -24.27 -4.12
CA GLU A 20 -1.09 -24.41 -5.58
C GLU A 20 -0.42 -23.23 -6.30
N GLU A 21 -0.56 -22.02 -5.77
CA GLU A 21 -0.04 -20.80 -6.38
C GLU A 21 1.42 -20.53 -5.98
N LEU A 22 1.89 -21.20 -4.93
CA LEU A 22 3.17 -20.92 -4.30
C LEU A 22 4.36 -21.14 -5.27
N GLN A 23 4.28 -22.18 -6.09
CA GLN A 23 5.33 -22.46 -7.08
C GLN A 23 5.37 -21.38 -8.17
N ASN A 24 4.20 -20.96 -8.67
CA ASN A 24 4.10 -19.88 -9.66
C ASN A 24 4.70 -18.58 -9.12
N TYR A 25 4.39 -18.21 -7.87
CA TYR A 25 4.97 -17.01 -7.26
C TYR A 25 6.49 -17.10 -7.13
N LEU A 26 7.04 -18.25 -6.73
CA LEU A 26 8.50 -18.42 -6.65
C LEU A 26 9.19 -18.22 -8.00
N ASP A 27 8.59 -18.73 -9.08
CA ASP A 27 9.16 -18.61 -10.42
C ASP A 27 9.04 -17.17 -10.96
N VAL A 28 7.93 -16.48 -10.69
CA VAL A 28 7.77 -15.05 -10.98
C VAL A 28 8.77 -14.21 -10.20
N PHE A 29 8.99 -14.49 -8.91
CA PHE A 29 9.97 -13.76 -8.11
C PHE A 29 11.40 -13.95 -8.63
N LYS A 30 11.79 -15.17 -9.04
CA LYS A 30 13.09 -15.41 -9.68
C LYS A 30 13.24 -14.64 -11.00
N HIS A 31 12.17 -14.59 -11.79
CA HIS A 31 12.18 -13.84 -13.05
C HIS A 31 12.35 -12.34 -12.79
N LEU A 32 11.61 -11.79 -11.82
CA LEU A 32 11.74 -10.38 -11.41
C LEU A 32 13.11 -10.06 -10.81
N GLU A 33 13.67 -10.94 -9.97
CA GLU A 33 15.04 -10.81 -9.45
C GLU A 33 16.04 -10.68 -10.61
N LYS A 34 15.92 -11.52 -11.64
CA LYS A 34 16.78 -11.44 -12.84
C LYS A 34 16.64 -10.10 -13.56
N LEU A 35 15.41 -9.66 -13.84
CA LEU A 35 15.15 -8.37 -14.49
C LEU A 35 15.71 -7.19 -13.68
N LEU A 36 15.61 -7.23 -12.35
CA LEU A 36 16.14 -6.19 -11.45
C LEU A 36 17.66 -6.22 -11.36
N THR A 37 18.30 -7.39 -11.44
CA THR A 37 19.77 -7.49 -11.50
C THR A 37 20.33 -6.88 -12.79
N ASP A 38 19.62 -7.02 -13.91
CA ASP A 38 20.00 -6.34 -15.15
C ASP A 38 19.84 -4.82 -15.05
N PHE A 39 18.92 -4.34 -14.20
CA PHE A 39 18.74 -2.92 -13.91
C PHE A 39 19.93 -2.30 -13.14
N GLN A 40 20.63 -3.07 -12.29
CA GLN A 40 21.82 -2.56 -11.55
C GLN A 40 22.96 -2.12 -12.47
N LYS A 41 22.98 -2.57 -13.73
CA LYS A 41 23.99 -2.16 -14.73
C LYS A 41 23.71 -0.79 -15.34
N VAL A 42 22.50 -0.26 -15.20
CA VAL A 42 22.21 1.13 -15.54
C VAL A 42 22.83 1.97 -14.44
N LYS A 43 24.04 2.51 -14.69
CA LYS A 43 24.66 3.52 -13.83
C LYS A 43 23.65 4.66 -13.65
N VAL A 44 22.88 4.60 -12.57
CA VAL A 44 22.07 5.73 -12.12
C VAL A 44 23.09 6.81 -11.82
N GLY A 45 23.29 7.73 -12.78
CA GLY A 45 24.24 8.82 -12.65
C GLY A 45 24.02 9.48 -11.29
N LYS A 46 25.12 9.77 -10.58
CA LYS A 46 25.23 10.18 -9.17
C LYS A 46 24.36 11.39 -8.72
N LYS A 47 23.38 11.82 -9.51
CA LYS A 47 22.51 12.99 -9.31
C LYS A 47 21.02 12.71 -9.52
N ALA A 48 20.56 11.46 -9.64
CA ALA A 48 19.12 11.18 -9.64
C ALA A 48 18.57 11.43 -8.22
N LYS A 49 18.08 12.65 -7.97
CA LYS A 49 17.37 12.98 -6.75
C LYS A 49 16.11 12.09 -6.68
N PRO A 50 15.76 11.52 -5.52
CA PRO A 50 14.51 10.79 -5.38
C PRO A 50 13.36 11.69 -5.83
N LEU A 51 12.47 11.16 -6.68
CA LEU A 51 11.26 11.84 -7.12
C LEU A 51 10.37 12.09 -5.90
N LYS A 52 10.58 13.22 -5.23
CA LYS A 52 9.64 13.75 -4.25
C LYS A 52 8.48 14.31 -5.07
N ARG A 53 7.41 13.53 -5.23
CA ARG A 53 6.14 14.00 -5.83
C ARG A 53 5.56 15.21 -5.08
N ILE A 54 5.99 15.41 -3.83
CA ILE A 54 5.62 16.54 -2.99
C ILE A 54 6.87 17.39 -2.75
N ASN A 55 6.89 18.59 -3.31
CA ASN A 55 7.86 19.61 -2.95
C ASN A 55 7.51 20.12 -1.54
N VAL A 56 7.97 19.40 -0.51
CA VAL A 56 7.86 19.85 0.89
C VAL A 56 8.84 20.99 1.14
N GLY A 57 8.46 22.19 0.69
CA GLY A 57 8.93 23.47 1.23
C GLY A 57 8.20 23.86 2.53
N TYR A 58 7.54 22.88 3.17
CA TYR A 58 6.69 22.96 4.37
C TYR A 58 5.33 23.64 4.15
N LEU A 59 4.24 22.86 4.30
CA LEU A 59 2.95 23.41 4.73
C LEU A 59 3.07 23.61 6.24
N THR A 60 2.94 24.86 6.69
CA THR A 60 2.96 25.16 8.13
C THR A 60 1.69 24.64 8.79
N LEU A 61 1.68 24.48 10.13
CA LEU A 61 0.47 24.12 10.88
C LEU A 61 -0.69 25.10 10.61
N ARG A 62 -0.38 26.38 10.36
CA ARG A 62 -1.34 27.40 9.95
C ARG A 62 -1.94 27.15 8.57
N ASP A 63 -1.16 26.62 7.63
CA ASP A 63 -1.65 26.28 6.28
C ASP A 63 -2.59 25.08 6.34
N LEU A 64 -2.28 24.11 7.20
CA LEU A 64 -3.15 22.95 7.46
C LEU A 64 -4.44 23.34 8.19
N GLU A 65 -4.38 24.26 9.16
CA GLU A 65 -5.57 24.76 9.86
C GLU A 65 -6.51 25.57 8.95
N LYS A 66 -5.97 26.35 8.01
CA LYS A 66 -6.78 27.10 7.03
C LYS A 66 -7.47 26.17 6.03
N LEU A 67 -6.78 25.14 5.54
CA LEU A 67 -7.38 24.13 4.68
C LEU A 67 -8.51 23.38 5.40
N LYS A 68 -8.29 22.99 6.67
CA LYS A 68 -9.30 22.29 7.48
C LYS A 68 -10.61 23.06 7.66
N LYS A 69 -10.58 24.41 7.71
CA LYS A 69 -11.78 25.24 7.87
C LYS A 69 -12.73 25.23 6.66
N GLY A 70 -12.21 25.00 5.44
CA GLY A 70 -13.03 24.86 4.23
C GLY A 70 -13.58 23.45 4.02
N PHE A 71 -12.99 22.45 4.69
CA PHE A 71 -13.42 21.06 4.66
C PHE A 71 -14.11 20.68 5.97
N SER A 72 -15.29 21.25 6.25
CA SER A 72 -16.21 20.53 7.14
C SER A 72 -16.66 19.30 6.37
N GLN A 73 -15.94 18.19 6.54
CA GLN A 73 -16.34 16.91 5.96
C GLN A 73 -17.72 16.59 6.55
N SER A 74 -18.76 16.68 5.70
CA SER A 74 -20.03 16.04 5.99
C SER A 74 -19.70 14.59 6.33
N ARG A 75 -20.12 14.13 7.51
CA ARG A 75 -19.95 12.72 7.88
C ARG A 75 -20.52 11.89 6.73
N ILE A 76 -19.72 10.94 6.23
CA ILE A 76 -20.17 9.99 5.21
C ILE A 76 -21.49 9.40 5.70
N SER A 77 -22.51 9.40 4.85
CA SER A 77 -23.83 8.95 5.25
C SER A 77 -23.76 7.48 5.71
N GLN A 78 -24.56 7.10 6.71
CA GLN A 78 -24.61 5.70 7.16
C GLN A 78 -25.03 4.76 6.01
N GLN A 79 -25.80 5.26 5.04
CA GLN A 79 -26.15 4.51 3.84
C GLN A 79 -24.92 4.18 2.99
N ASP A 80 -24.01 5.13 2.79
CA ASP A 80 -22.78 4.91 2.01
C ASP A 80 -21.77 4.01 2.75
N GLN A 81 -21.81 4.02 4.08
CA GLN A 81 -21.04 3.07 4.90
C GLN A 81 -21.59 1.64 4.75
N LYS A 82 -22.92 1.45 4.80
CA LYS A 82 -23.56 0.13 4.64
C LYS A 82 -23.38 -0.48 3.25
N LYS A 83 -23.24 0.35 2.20
CA LYS A 83 -23.00 -0.13 0.83
C LYS A 83 -21.65 -0.84 0.68
N ASN A 84 -20.63 -0.41 1.41
CA ASN A 84 -19.24 -0.84 1.19
C ASN A 84 -18.66 -1.69 2.32
N SER A 85 -19.38 -1.80 3.44
CA SER A 85 -18.92 -2.51 4.63
C SER A 85 -20.00 -3.44 5.16
N LEU A 86 -19.59 -4.60 5.66
CA LEU A 86 -20.45 -5.38 6.56
C LEU A 86 -20.51 -4.62 7.89
N ILE A 87 -21.71 -4.20 8.29
CA ILE A 87 -21.94 -3.39 9.48
C ILE A 87 -22.84 -4.16 10.44
N THR A 88 -22.50 -4.17 11.73
CA THR A 88 -23.30 -4.76 12.81
C THR A 88 -24.51 -3.88 13.14
N ASP A 89 -25.50 -4.42 13.84
CA ASP A 89 -26.73 -3.70 14.18
C ASP A 89 -26.49 -2.42 15.00
N ASN A 90 -25.37 -2.37 15.75
CA ASN A 90 -24.92 -1.19 16.50
C ASN A 90 -24.08 -0.18 15.67
N GLY A 91 -23.99 -0.36 14.35
CA GLY A 91 -23.31 0.58 13.45
C GLY A 91 -21.79 0.44 13.37
N SER A 92 -21.21 -0.64 13.91
CA SER A 92 -19.76 -0.88 13.84
C SER A 92 -19.39 -1.67 12.57
N VAL A 93 -18.20 -1.43 12.01
CA VAL A 93 -17.70 -2.22 10.87
C VAL A 93 -17.25 -3.60 11.38
N LEU A 94 -17.77 -4.65 10.75
CA LEU A 94 -17.42 -6.02 11.06
C LEU A 94 -16.16 -6.41 10.28
N PHE A 95 -15.05 -6.62 10.99
CA PHE A 95 -13.88 -7.28 10.43
C PHE A 95 -14.07 -8.79 10.55
N LYS A 96 -14.20 -9.48 9.41
CA LYS A 96 -14.09 -10.94 9.39
C LYS A 96 -12.65 -11.29 9.73
N LYS A 97 -12.46 -12.12 10.77
CA LYS A 97 -11.17 -12.71 11.11
C LYS A 97 -10.79 -13.78 10.10
#